data_AF-A0A2E5NXT7-F1
#
_entry.id   AF-A0A2E5NXT7-F1
#
_cell.length_a   1.000
_cell.length_b   1.000
_cell.length_c   1.000
_cell.angle_alpha   90.00
_cell.angle_beta   90.00
_cell.angle_gamma   90.00
#
_symmetry.space_group_name_H-M   'P 1'
#
loop_
_entity.id
_entity.type
_entity.pdbx_description
1 polymer ?
#
loop_
_entity_poly.entity_id
_entity_poly.type
_entity_poly.pdbx_seq_one_letter_code
_entity_poly.pdbx_strand_id
1 'polypeptide(L)'
;MTAQLTAKTAFYVSVVAGAIFVLAAFILFDKDRELEQIPSTRTGPQVIRQVEQYLKNTNVYAYGDRSRTLNCWAEFEGQEFKAEYLNRGSWRIDAYYDLVRYYWRVDDITLEVTRDPWVKTYNPSIGC
;
A
#
# COMPACT_ATOMS: atom_id res chain seq x y z
N MET A 1 -28.26 18.54 48.74
CA MET A 1 -27.07 17.67 48.88
C MET A 1 -27.20 16.33 48.15
N THR A 2 -28.40 15.75 48.04
CA THR A 2 -28.64 14.46 47.35
C THR A 2 -28.35 14.48 45.86
N ALA A 3 -28.88 15.45 45.10
CA ALA A 3 -28.73 15.51 43.64
C ALA A 3 -27.28 15.58 43.14
N GLN A 4 -26.40 16.29 43.85
CA GLN A 4 -24.99 16.42 43.49
C GLN A 4 -24.21 15.12 43.74
N LEU A 5 -24.60 14.35 44.76
CA LEU A 5 -24.04 13.04 45.03
C LEU A 5 -24.47 12.03 43.95
N THR A 6 -25.75 12.04 43.57
CA THR A 6 -26.34 11.18 42.53
C THR A 6 -25.71 11.45 41.16
N ALA A 7 -25.51 12.71 40.80
CA ALA A 7 -24.85 13.09 39.55
C ALA A 7 -23.39 12.60 39.47
N LYS A 8 -22.64 12.71 40.57
CA LYS A 8 -21.27 12.16 40.64
C LYS A 8 -21.26 10.64 40.51
N THR A 9 -22.16 9.94 41.21
CA THR A 9 -22.23 8.48 41.13
C THR A 9 -22.59 8.02 39.72
N ALA A 10 -23.60 8.63 39.10
CA ALA A 10 -23.99 8.34 37.73
C ALA A 10 -22.85 8.57 36.73
N PHE A 11 -22.08 9.65 36.90
CA PHE A 11 -20.90 9.91 36.08
C PHE A 11 -19.86 8.80 36.21
N TYR A 12 -19.41 8.47 37.43
CA TYR A 12 -18.39 7.42 37.61
C TYR A 12 -18.87 6.05 37.14
N VAL A 13 -20.13 5.69 37.36
CA VAL A 13 -20.71 4.44 36.87
C VAL A 13 -20.72 4.39 35.34
N SER A 14 -21.09 5.51 34.68
CA SER A 14 -21.08 5.58 33.22
C SER A 14 -19.66 5.46 32.63
N VAL A 15 -18.66 6.06 33.28
CA VAL A 15 -17.25 5.94 32.87
C VAL A 15 -16.75 4.50 33.00
N VAL A 16 -17.04 3.84 34.12
CA VAL A 16 -16.67 2.43 34.35
C VAL A 16 -17.38 1.51 33.35
N ALA A 17 -18.69 1.71 33.14
CA ALA A 17 -19.45 0.93 32.17
C ALA A 17 -18.92 1.13 30.73
N GLY A 18 -18.56 2.36 30.36
CA GLY A 18 -17.93 2.67 29.08
C GLY A 18 -16.57 1.98 28.92
N ALA A 19 -15.73 1.99 29.95
CA ALA A 19 -14.43 1.30 29.93
C ALA A 19 -14.59 -0.22 29.75
N ILE A 20 -15.54 -0.83 30.46
CA ILE A 20 -15.85 -2.26 30.34
C ILE A 20 -16.37 -2.58 28.94
N PHE A 21 -17.26 -1.74 28.38
CA PHE A 21 -17.78 -1.92 27.04
C PHE A 21 -16.67 -1.88 25.98
N VAL A 22 -15.76 -0.91 26.06
CA VAL A 22 -14.62 -0.80 25.14
C VAL A 22 -13.75 -2.07 25.24
N LEU A 23 -13.39 -2.49 26.46
CA LEU A 23 -12.61 -3.72 26.68
C LEU A 23 -13.28 -4.97 26.09
N ALA A 24 -14.57 -5.16 26.37
CA ALA A 24 -15.33 -6.28 25.84
C ALA A 24 -15.42 -6.24 24.31
N ALA A 25 -15.63 -5.06 23.72
CA ALA A 25 -15.64 -4.88 22.28
C ALA A 25 -14.28 -5.23 21.65
N PHE A 26 -13.16 -4.81 22.25
CA PHE A 26 -11.84 -5.18 21.74
C PHE A 26 -11.62 -6.70 21.76
N ILE A 27 -12.01 -7.40 22.85
CA ILE A 27 -11.84 -8.85 22.97
C ILE A 27 -12.76 -9.61 22.02
N LEU A 28 -14.03 -9.21 21.92
CA LEU A 28 -15.04 -9.91 21.12
C LEU A 28 -14.85 -9.69 19.62
N PHE A 29 -14.41 -8.50 19.20
CA PHE A 29 -14.24 -8.15 17.79
C PHE A 29 -12.79 -8.22 17.31
N ASP A 30 -11.87 -8.82 18.07
CA ASP A 30 -10.46 -8.94 17.67
C ASP A 30 -10.31 -9.85 16.44
N LYS A 31 -11.10 -10.94 16.39
CA LYS A 31 -11.05 -11.92 15.29
C LYS A 31 -11.60 -11.38 13.96
N ASP A 32 -12.57 -10.46 13.99
CA ASP A 32 -13.08 -9.82 12.77
C ASP A 32 -12.08 -8.83 12.16
N ARG A 33 -10.99 -8.51 12.87
CA ARG A 33 -9.93 -7.60 12.40
C ARG A 33 -8.77 -8.32 11.71
N GLU A 34 -8.61 -9.62 11.94
CA GLU A 34 -7.56 -10.41 11.29
C GLU A 34 -8.02 -10.76 9.88
N LEU A 35 -7.49 -10.02 8.89
CA LEU A 35 -7.72 -10.33 7.49
C LEU A 35 -7.02 -11.65 7.13
N GLU A 36 -7.75 -12.54 6.47
CA GLU A 36 -7.22 -13.80 5.97
C GLU A 36 -5.99 -13.54 5.09
N GLN A 37 -4.84 -14.10 5.48
CA GLN A 37 -3.60 -13.97 4.72
C GLN A 37 -3.65 -14.94 3.54
N ILE A 38 -3.67 -14.40 2.33
CA ILE A 38 -3.56 -15.20 1.11
C ILE A 38 -2.06 -15.45 0.89
N PRO A 39 -1.54 -16.69 0.95
CA PRO A 39 -0.13 -16.97 0.71
C PRO A 39 0.24 -16.65 -0.74
N SER A 40 1.50 -16.25 -0.97
CA SER A 40 1.96 -15.97 -2.33
C SER A 40 2.15 -17.24 -3.14
N THR A 41 1.69 -17.25 -4.38
CA THR A 41 1.92 -18.33 -5.35
C THR A 41 3.15 -18.10 -6.23
N ARG A 42 3.68 -16.87 -6.24
CA ARG A 42 4.86 -16.46 -7.02
C ARG A 42 6.07 -16.15 -6.15
N THR A 43 7.20 -15.89 -6.79
CA THR A 43 8.42 -15.45 -6.11
C THR A 43 8.77 -14.01 -6.49
N GLY A 44 9.51 -13.33 -5.61
CA GLY A 44 10.01 -11.96 -5.86
C GLY A 44 10.68 -11.80 -7.24
N PRO A 45 11.64 -12.65 -7.63
CA PRO A 45 12.26 -12.57 -8.96
C PRO A 45 11.28 -12.76 -10.13
N GLN A 46 10.25 -13.61 -9.97
CA GLN A 46 9.25 -13.81 -11.02
C GLN A 46 8.43 -12.54 -11.26
N VAL A 47 7.98 -11.89 -10.19
CA VAL A 47 7.17 -10.67 -10.29
C VAL A 47 8.00 -9.46 -10.72
N ILE A 48 9.26 -9.36 -10.29
CA ILE A 48 10.19 -8.34 -10.81
C ILE A 48 10.33 -8.48 -12.32
N ARG A 49 10.53 -9.70 -12.84
CA ARG A 49 10.62 -9.93 -14.29
C ARG A 49 9.38 -9.44 -15.04
N GLN A 50 8.18 -9.57 -14.45
CA GLN A 50 6.96 -9.04 -15.07
C GLN A 50 6.98 -7.51 -15.15
N VAL A 51 7.43 -6.84 -14.09
CA VAL A 51 7.60 -5.38 -14.09
C VAL A 51 8.64 -4.96 -15.13
N GLU A 52 9.79 -5.63 -15.20
CA GLU A 52 10.80 -5.34 -16.23
C GLU A 52 10.22 -5.49 -17.65
N GLN A 53 9.44 -6.54 -17.91
CA GLN A 53 8.78 -6.76 -19.20
C GLN A 53 7.74 -5.68 -19.50
N TYR A 54 6.95 -5.29 -18.50
CA TYR A 54 6.01 -4.19 -18.61
C TYR A 54 6.73 -2.87 -18.97
N LEU A 55 7.83 -2.54 -18.28
CA LEU A 55 8.60 -1.32 -18.53
C LEU A 55 9.25 -1.33 -19.93
N LYS A 56 9.72 -2.48 -20.41
CA LYS A 56 10.28 -2.63 -21.77
C LYS A 56 9.26 -2.29 -22.85
N ASN A 57 8.00 -2.62 -22.61
CA ASN A 57 6.90 -2.39 -23.54
C ASN A 57 6.20 -1.04 -23.32
N THR A 58 6.60 -0.26 -22.31
CA THR A 58 5.92 0.98 -21.94
C THR A 58 6.74 2.19 -22.38
N ASN A 59 6.13 3.02 -23.23
CA ASN A 59 6.67 4.33 -23.59
C ASN A 59 5.77 5.43 -23.00
N VAL A 60 6.39 6.45 -22.43
CA VAL A 60 5.71 7.58 -21.79
C VAL A 60 6.24 8.89 -22.33
N TYR A 61 5.49 9.98 -22.18
CA TYR A 61 6.01 11.30 -22.53
C TYR A 61 7.10 11.74 -21.57
N ALA A 62 8.10 12.45 -22.09
CA ALA A 62 9.10 13.09 -21.26
C ALA A 62 8.45 14.15 -20.35
N TYR A 63 9.03 14.34 -19.17
CA TYR A 63 8.57 15.38 -18.27
C TYR A 63 8.72 16.76 -18.92
N GLY A 64 7.62 17.52 -19.00
CA GLY A 64 7.61 18.87 -19.57
C GLY A 64 7.64 18.94 -21.10
N ASP A 65 7.77 17.80 -21.81
CA ASP A 65 7.81 17.77 -23.28
C ASP A 65 6.97 16.59 -23.83
N ARG A 66 5.77 16.92 -24.33
CA ARG A 66 4.86 15.95 -24.95
C ARG A 66 5.22 15.59 -26.40
N SER A 67 6.22 16.25 -26.99
CA SER A 67 6.70 15.89 -28.34
C SER A 67 7.70 14.74 -28.31
N ARG A 68 8.28 14.46 -27.13
CA ARG A 68 9.27 13.40 -26.92
C ARG A 68 8.70 12.25 -26.09
N THR A 69 8.92 11.03 -26.56
CA THR A 69 8.62 9.80 -25.82
C THR A 69 9.90 9.19 -25.26
N LEU A 70 9.83 8.65 -24.04
CA LEU A 70 10.87 7.91 -23.36
C LEU A 70 10.40 6.46 -23.17
N ASN A 71 11.32 5.52 -23.28
CA ASN A 71 11.05 4.12 -22.93
C ASN A 71 11.30 3.93 -21.44
N CYS A 72 10.33 3.39 -20.71
CA CYS A 72 10.47 3.23 -19.26
C CYS A 72 11.62 2.31 -18.90
N TRP A 73 11.85 1.21 -19.63
CA TRP A 73 12.99 0.35 -19.33
C TRP A 73 14.33 1.06 -19.46
N ALA A 74 14.52 1.89 -20.49
CA ALA A 74 15.78 2.62 -20.67
C ALA A 74 16.13 3.52 -19.46
N GLU A 75 15.12 4.06 -18.77
CA GLU A 75 15.33 4.91 -17.58
C GLU A 75 15.60 4.08 -16.32
N PHE A 76 14.96 2.91 -16.19
CA PHE A 76 15.11 2.04 -15.03
C PHE A 76 16.18 0.94 -15.20
N GLU A 77 16.81 0.85 -16.36
CA GLU A 77 17.85 -0.13 -16.65
C GLU A 77 19.04 0.07 -15.69
N GLY A 78 19.33 -0.95 -14.89
CA GLY A 78 20.38 -0.90 -13.86
C GLY A 78 19.92 -0.38 -12.49
N GLN A 79 18.66 0.00 -12.32
CA GLN A 79 18.10 0.31 -11.00
C GLN A 79 17.82 -0.97 -10.20
N GLU A 80 17.90 -0.88 -8.87
CA GLU A 80 17.55 -1.99 -7.98
C GLU A 80 16.03 -2.05 -7.79
N PHE A 81 15.43 -3.20 -8.11
CA PHE A 81 14.02 -3.50 -7.87
C PHE A 81 13.84 -4.29 -6.58
N LYS A 82 12.88 -3.88 -5.75
CA LYS A 82 12.51 -4.57 -4.51
C LYS A 82 11.09 -5.08 -4.60
N ALA A 83 10.87 -6.33 -4.20
CA ALA A 83 9.57 -6.97 -4.21
C ALA A 83 9.08 -7.24 -2.78
N GLU A 84 7.85 -6.86 -2.50
CA GLU A 84 7.18 -7.05 -1.23
C GLU A 84 5.79 -7.66 -1.48
N TYR A 85 5.48 -8.74 -0.79
CA TYR A 85 4.16 -9.36 -0.89
C TYR A 85 3.21 -8.76 0.14
N LEU A 86 2.03 -8.27 -0.29
CA LEU A 86 1.11 -7.54 0.60
C LEU A 86 0.06 -8.44 1.28
N ASN A 87 0.28 -9.75 1.32
CA ASN A 87 -0.60 -10.74 1.99
C ASN A 87 -2.08 -10.72 1.55
N ARG A 88 -2.36 -10.13 0.38
CA ARG A 88 -3.71 -9.97 -0.19
C ARG A 88 -3.76 -10.35 -1.68
N GLY A 89 -2.94 -11.31 -2.09
CA GLY A 89 -2.85 -11.74 -3.49
C GLY A 89 -2.17 -10.73 -4.43
N SER A 90 -1.44 -9.75 -3.90
CA SER A 90 -0.75 -8.73 -4.71
C SER A 90 0.68 -8.50 -4.22
N TRP A 91 1.58 -8.34 -5.16
CA TRP A 91 2.95 -7.88 -4.96
C TRP A 91 3.04 -6.38 -5.19
N ARG A 92 3.86 -5.72 -4.38
CA ARG A 92 4.35 -4.37 -4.60
C ARG A 92 5.81 -4.45 -5.01
N ILE A 93 6.13 -3.82 -6.13
CA ILE A 93 7.50 -3.72 -6.63
C ILE A 93 7.86 -2.24 -6.61
N ASP A 94 9.02 -1.90 -6.07
CA ASP A 94 9.52 -0.54 -6.06
C ASP A 94 10.94 -0.43 -6.61
N ALA A 95 11.22 0.71 -7.23
CA ALA A 95 12.55 1.10 -7.69
C ALA A 95 12.75 2.60 -7.47
N TYR A 96 14.00 3.01 -7.27
CA TYR A 96 14.35 4.42 -7.10
C TYR A 96 14.94 4.96 -8.40
N TYR A 97 14.42 6.08 -8.88
CA TYR A 97 14.91 6.76 -10.08
C TYR A 97 14.72 8.27 -9.92
N ASP A 98 15.77 9.05 -10.23
CA ASP A 98 15.79 10.52 -10.16
C ASP A 98 15.14 11.11 -8.89
N LEU A 99 15.60 10.65 -7.72
CA LEU A 99 15.11 11.08 -6.40
C LEU A 99 13.64 10.76 -6.09
N VAL A 100 12.98 9.95 -6.94
CA VAL A 100 11.59 9.52 -6.78
C VAL A 100 11.55 8.00 -6.66
N ARG A 101 10.71 7.51 -5.74
CA ARG A 101 10.41 6.08 -5.63
C ARG A 101 9.16 5.77 -6.45
N TYR A 102 9.32 4.87 -7.41
CA TYR A 102 8.27 4.38 -8.27
C TYR A 102 7.75 3.06 -7.73
N TYR A 103 6.47 2.81 -7.95
CA TYR A 103 5.81 1.61 -7.45
C TYR A 103 4.92 1.01 -8.53
N TRP A 104 4.97 -0.31 -8.60
CA TRP A 104 4.10 -1.13 -9.44
C TRP A 104 3.43 -2.19 -8.58
N ARG A 105 2.23 -2.56 -9.02
CA ARG A 105 1.45 -3.66 -8.46
C ARG A 105 1.45 -4.80 -9.45
N VAL A 106 1.71 -5.99 -8.94
CA VAL A 106 1.60 -7.22 -9.72
C VAL A 106 0.60 -8.11 -9.02
N ASP A 107 -0.47 -8.49 -9.72
CA ASP A 107 -1.41 -9.49 -9.22
C ASP A 107 -0.73 -10.86 -9.16
N ASP A 108 -0.83 -11.56 -8.03
CA ASP A 108 -0.10 -12.81 -7.79
C ASP A 108 -0.58 -13.96 -8.70
N ILE A 109 -1.86 -13.92 -9.10
CA ILE A 109 -2.49 -14.99 -9.89
C ILE A 109 -2.28 -14.74 -11.39
N THR A 110 -2.70 -13.57 -11.86
CA THR A 110 -2.74 -13.18 -13.28
C THR A 110 -1.42 -12.61 -13.78
N LEU A 111 -0.53 -12.17 -12.88
CA LEU A 111 0.71 -11.44 -13.19
C LEU A 111 0.49 -10.11 -13.91
N GLU A 112 -0.74 -9.58 -13.90
CA GLU A 112 -1.02 -8.26 -14.46
C GLU A 112 -0.26 -7.19 -13.68
N VAL A 113 0.47 -6.35 -14.43
CA VAL A 113 1.24 -5.23 -13.88
C VAL A 113 0.45 -3.95 -14.05
N THR A 114 0.30 -3.20 -12.96
CA THR A 114 -0.30 -1.87 -12.97
C THR A 114 0.61 -0.89 -12.24
N ARG A 115 0.63 0.37 -12.70
CA ARG A 115 1.32 1.43 -11.96
C ARG A 115 0.55 1.76 -10.69
N ASP A 116 1.25 1.90 -9.57
CA ASP A 116 0.65 2.23 -8.27
C ASP A 116 1.21 3.55 -7.75
N PRO A 117 0.63 4.71 -8.12
CA PRO A 117 1.07 6.00 -7.63
C PRO A 117 0.60 6.21 -6.17
N TRP A 118 1.21 5.46 -5.24
CA TRP A 118 0.86 5.50 -3.83
C TRP A 118 1.44 6.73 -3.11
N VAL A 119 2.65 7.17 -3.51
CA VAL A 119 3.33 8.32 -2.91
C VAL A 119 3.21 9.54 -3.82
N LYS A 120 2.62 10.62 -3.30
CA LYS A 120 2.69 11.93 -3.96
C LYS A 120 4.09 12.51 -3.81
N THR A 121 4.68 12.94 -4.93
CA THR A 121 5.95 13.66 -4.96
C THR A 121 5.76 15.03 -5.61
N TYR A 122 6.55 16.01 -5.19
CA TYR A 122 6.66 17.32 -5.84
C TYR A 122 7.79 17.36 -6.85
N ASN A 123 8.66 16.33 -6.87
CA ASN A 123 9.71 16.23 -7.87
C ASN A 123 9.10 15.86 -9.23
N PRO A 124 9.72 16.32 -10.33
CA PRO A 124 9.42 15.81 -11.67
C PRO A 124 9.39 14.29 -11.68
N SER A 125 8.36 13.72 -12.31
CA SER A 125 8.25 12.28 -12.49
C SER A 125 7.78 11.97 -13.90
N ILE A 126 8.21 10.82 -14.41
CA ILE A 126 7.76 10.27 -15.69
C ILE A 126 6.61 9.29 -15.42
N GLY A 127 5.74 9.09 -16.40
CA GLY A 127 4.51 8.31 -16.23
C GLY A 127 4.70 6.79 -16.15
N CYS A 128 5.90 6.31 -15.83
CA CYS A 128 6.19 4.91 -15.56
C CYS A 128 5.60 4.51 -14.19
#